data_AF-A0A951BYI8-F1
#
_entry.id   AF-A0A951BYI8-F1
#
_cell.length_a   1.000
_cell.length_b   1.000
_cell.length_c   1.000
_cell.angle_alpha   90.00
_cell.angle_beta   90.00
_cell.angle_gamma   90.00
#
_symmetry.space_group_name_H-M   'P 1'
#
loop_
_entity.id
_entity.type
_entity.pdbx_description
1 polymer ?
#
loop_
_entity_poly.entity_id
_entity_poly.type
_entity_poly.pdbx_seq_one_letter_code
_entity_poly.pdbx_strand_id
1 'polypeptide(L)'
;MKTMWRAAALLLPIAVRGFAADPSQPERGREAFQKWCTPCHGTGLGKPGTSAASAHGKNPAVLEQRTDLTPKTIETAVRKGVNFMPRFRKTEISNADLAAITAYLMHE
;
A
#
# COMPACT_ATOMS: atom_id res chain seq x y z
N MET A 1 56.74 39.18 9.96
CA MET A 1 55.29 39.31 10.18
C MET A 1 54.58 39.17 8.84
N LYS A 2 53.82 38.09 8.62
CA LYS A 2 52.73 37.90 7.61
C LYS A 2 52.41 36.41 7.52
N THR A 3 51.61 35.90 8.44
CA THR A 3 51.00 34.56 8.34
C THR A 3 49.77 34.66 7.45
N MET A 4 49.85 34.13 6.24
CA MET A 4 48.72 33.97 5.32
C MET A 4 47.94 32.71 5.71
N TRP A 5 46.69 32.88 6.15
CA TRP A 5 45.80 31.76 6.44
C TRP A 5 44.98 31.44 5.19
N ARG A 6 45.23 30.27 4.58
CA ARG A 6 44.40 29.74 3.48
C ARG A 6 43.17 29.07 4.09
N ALA A 7 41.99 29.65 3.89
CA ALA A 7 40.73 29.00 4.21
C ALA A 7 40.47 27.89 3.18
N ALA A 8 40.54 26.63 3.62
CA ALA A 8 40.08 25.49 2.85
C ALA A 8 38.56 25.37 3.01
N ALA A 9 37.80 25.69 1.96
CA ALA A 9 36.36 25.44 1.92
C ALA A 9 36.12 23.94 1.73
N LEU A 10 35.69 23.25 2.80
CA LEU A 10 35.17 21.89 2.70
C LEU A 10 33.81 21.91 1.98
N LEU A 11 33.77 21.38 0.76
CA LEU A 11 32.53 21.01 0.08
C LEU A 11 32.05 19.67 0.66
N LEU A 12 30.96 19.71 1.44
CA LEU A 12 30.27 18.51 1.91
C LEU A 12 29.38 17.96 0.77
N PRO A 13 29.54 16.69 0.34
CA PRO A 13 28.65 16.11 -0.65
C PRO A 13 27.27 15.85 -0.02
N ILE A 14 26.22 16.39 -0.65
CA ILE A 14 24.83 16.05 -0.32
C ILE A 14 24.56 14.65 -0.88
N ALA A 15 24.52 13.65 0.00
CA ALA A 15 24.11 12.31 -0.38
C ALA A 15 22.62 12.29 -0.71
N VAL A 16 22.29 12.19 -2.01
CA VAL A 16 20.92 11.91 -2.46
C VAL A 16 20.60 10.46 -2.10
N ARG A 17 19.74 10.27 -1.10
CA ARG A 17 19.15 8.96 -0.81
C ARG A 17 18.19 8.61 -1.94
N GLY A 18 18.54 7.60 -2.73
CA GLY A 18 17.63 7.02 -3.71
C GLY A 18 16.40 6.42 -3.01
N PHE A 19 15.24 6.52 -3.65
CA PHE A 19 14.02 5.83 -3.24
C PHE A 19 14.17 4.32 -3.49
N ALA A 20 14.94 3.65 -2.64
CA ALA A 20 14.81 2.21 -2.50
C ALA A 20 13.44 1.93 -1.84
N ALA A 21 12.71 0.94 -2.36
CA ALA A 21 11.51 0.45 -1.70
C ALA A 21 11.91 0.02 -0.28
N ASP A 22 11.34 0.67 0.73
CA ASP A 22 11.59 0.33 2.12
C ASP A 22 11.14 -1.14 2.32
N PRO A 23 12.04 -2.04 2.75
CA PRO A 23 11.72 -3.46 2.90
C PRO A 23 10.63 -3.71 3.96
N SER A 24 10.26 -2.71 4.76
CA SER A 24 9.09 -2.78 5.65
C SER A 24 7.75 -2.62 4.92
N GLN A 25 7.74 -2.18 3.66
CA GLN A 25 6.51 -1.88 2.91
C GLN A 25 5.62 -3.10 2.63
N PRO A 26 6.15 -4.30 2.27
CA PRO A 26 5.32 -5.49 2.09
C PRO A 26 4.66 -5.95 3.39
N GLU A 27 5.40 -6.00 4.49
CA GLU A 27 4.85 -6.39 5.81
C GLU A 27 3.83 -5.38 6.33
N ARG A 28 4.12 -4.08 6.20
CA ARG A 28 3.15 -3.02 6.52
C ARG A 28 1.87 -3.15 5.70
N GLY A 29 2.00 -3.46 4.41
CA GLY A 29 0.86 -3.69 3.52
C GLY A 29 0.03 -4.88 3.96
N ARG A 30 0.68 -6.01 4.27
CA ARG A 30 0.05 -7.22 4.81
C ARG A 30 -0.69 -6.94 6.11
N GLU A 31 -0.07 -6.27 7.07
CA GLU A 31 -0.68 -5.93 8.36
C GLU A 31 -1.91 -5.02 8.20
N ALA A 32 -1.79 -3.99 7.36
CA ALA A 32 -2.90 -3.09 7.08
C ALA A 32 -4.04 -3.81 6.35
N PHE A 33 -3.73 -4.70 5.40
CA PHE A 33 -4.72 -5.55 4.73
C PHE A 33 -5.41 -6.50 5.71
N GLN A 34 -4.65 -7.14 6.60
CA GLN A 34 -5.18 -7.99 7.66
C GLN A 34 -6.15 -7.23 8.57
N LYS A 35 -5.77 -6.04 9.02
CA LYS A 35 -6.61 -5.22 9.89
C LYS A 35 -7.91 -4.74 9.23
N TRP A 36 -7.81 -4.22 8.01
CA TRP A 36 -8.91 -3.47 7.40
C TRP A 36 -9.71 -4.24 6.36
N CYS A 37 -9.09 -5.20 5.68
CA CYS A 37 -9.68 -5.85 4.51
C CYS A 37 -10.15 -7.27 4.80
N THR A 38 -9.35 -8.07 5.51
CA THR A 38 -9.68 -9.49 5.77
C THR A 38 -10.97 -9.76 6.54
N PRO A 39 -11.52 -8.84 7.37
CA PRO A 39 -12.83 -9.05 7.97
C PRO A 39 -13.92 -9.33 6.92
N CYS A 40 -13.83 -8.69 5.75
CA CYS A 40 -14.80 -8.85 4.65
C CYS A 40 -14.24 -9.61 3.44
N HIS A 41 -12.95 -9.52 3.17
CA HIS A 41 -12.28 -10.05 1.97
C HIS A 41 -11.31 -11.22 2.24
N GLY A 42 -11.29 -11.74 3.47
CA GLY A 42 -10.51 -12.93 3.81
C GLY A 42 -11.10 -14.22 3.22
N THR A 43 -10.43 -15.33 3.52
CA THR A 43 -10.94 -16.68 3.22
C THR A 43 -12.00 -17.12 4.24
N GLY A 44 -12.81 -18.11 3.86
CA GLY A 44 -13.80 -18.74 4.74
C GLY A 44 -15.22 -18.14 4.69
N LEU A 45 -16.10 -18.67 5.54
CA LEU A 45 -17.49 -18.24 5.65
C LEU A 45 -17.63 -16.86 6.29
N GLY A 46 -18.72 -16.15 5.99
CA GLY A 46 -19.01 -14.84 6.58
C GLY A 46 -18.14 -13.70 6.03
N LYS A 47 -17.61 -13.85 4.82
CA LYS A 47 -16.75 -12.87 4.13
C LYS A 47 -17.52 -12.19 3.00
N PRO A 48 -18.34 -11.16 3.28
CA PRO A 48 -19.26 -10.59 2.30
C PRO A 48 -18.55 -10.03 1.06
N GLY A 49 -17.34 -9.49 1.20
CA GLY A 49 -16.54 -8.99 0.08
C GLY A 49 -16.05 -10.12 -0.83
N THR A 50 -15.57 -11.23 -0.24
CA THR A 50 -15.18 -12.44 -0.99
C THR A 50 -16.39 -13.09 -1.66
N SER A 51 -17.52 -13.23 -0.96
CA SER A 51 -18.76 -13.78 -1.52
C SER A 51 -19.28 -12.95 -2.69
N ALA A 52 -19.26 -11.61 -2.57
CA ALA A 52 -19.64 -10.72 -3.66
C ALA A 52 -18.71 -10.89 -4.88
N ALA A 53 -17.39 -10.94 -4.67
CA ALA A 53 -16.43 -11.16 -5.75
C ALA A 53 -16.64 -12.50 -6.46
N SER A 54 -16.95 -13.56 -5.71
CA SER A 54 -17.22 -14.89 -6.27
C SER A 54 -18.44 -14.91 -7.20
N ALA A 55 -19.46 -14.11 -6.93
CA ALA A 55 -20.67 -14.03 -7.76
C ALA A 55 -20.40 -13.40 -9.15
N HIS A 56 -19.28 -12.70 -9.34
CA HIS A 56 -18.90 -12.08 -10.61
C HIS A 56 -18.07 -13.01 -11.53
N GLY A 57 -17.69 -14.21 -11.06
CA GLY A 57 -17.35 -15.40 -11.84
C GLY A 57 -16.08 -15.41 -12.71
N LYS A 58 -15.47 -14.27 -13.03
CA LYS A 58 -14.31 -14.22 -13.95
C LYS A 58 -12.94 -14.29 -13.28
N ASN A 59 -12.84 -13.91 -12.02
CA ASN A 59 -11.58 -13.82 -11.28
C ASN A 59 -11.68 -14.57 -9.95
N PRO A 60 -10.54 -14.96 -9.35
CA PRO A 60 -10.52 -15.47 -7.98
C PRO A 60 -11.23 -14.54 -7.02
N ALA A 61 -12.04 -15.11 -6.13
CA ALA A 61 -12.84 -14.34 -5.17
C ALA A 61 -11.96 -13.68 -4.08
N VAL A 62 -10.88 -14.36 -3.69
CA VAL A 62 -9.92 -13.89 -2.70
C VAL A 62 -9.02 -12.85 -3.35
N LEU A 63 -8.94 -11.65 -2.77
CA LEU A 63 -8.21 -10.53 -3.39
C LEU A 63 -6.72 -10.82 -3.57
N GLU A 64 -6.09 -11.53 -2.63
CA GLU A 64 -4.68 -11.92 -2.69
C GLU A 64 -4.37 -12.91 -3.82
N GLN A 65 -5.40 -13.50 -4.46
CA GLN A 65 -5.24 -14.43 -5.59
C GLN A 65 -5.57 -13.77 -6.93
N ARG A 66 -5.92 -12.47 -6.94
CA ARG A 66 -6.32 -11.76 -8.16
C ARG A 66 -5.12 -11.15 -8.86
N THR A 67 -5.02 -11.39 -10.16
CA THR A 67 -4.00 -10.82 -11.05
C THR A 67 -4.50 -9.60 -11.83
N ASP A 68 -5.78 -9.25 -11.71
CA ASP A 68 -6.42 -8.16 -12.46
C ASP A 68 -6.61 -6.88 -11.63
N LEU A 69 -6.03 -6.82 -10.43
CA LEU A 69 -6.07 -5.62 -9.59
C LEU A 69 -5.17 -4.52 -10.17
N THR A 70 -5.63 -3.27 -10.06
CA THR A 70 -4.84 -2.10 -10.41
C THR A 70 -4.79 -1.11 -9.25
N PRO A 71 -3.76 -0.26 -9.14
CA PRO A 71 -3.67 0.75 -8.09
C PRO A 71 -4.90 1.66 -8.06
N LYS A 72 -5.39 2.05 -9.25
CA LYS A 72 -6.57 2.90 -9.39
C LYS A 72 -7.85 2.20 -8.93
N THR A 73 -8.00 0.91 -9.23
CA THR A 73 -9.17 0.12 -8.78
C THR A 73 -9.16 -0.02 -7.26
N ILE A 74 -8.01 -0.36 -6.67
CA ILE A 74 -7.84 -0.50 -5.21
C ILE A 74 -8.10 0.85 -4.52
N GLU A 75 -7.48 1.93 -4.99
CA GLU A 75 -7.69 3.26 -4.44
C GLU A 75 -9.15 3.68 -4.53
N THR A 76 -9.80 3.48 -5.68
CA THR A 76 -11.20 3.86 -5.88
C THR A 76 -12.10 3.10 -4.90
N ALA A 77 -11.91 1.78 -4.77
CA ALA A 77 -12.68 0.96 -3.85
C ALA A 77 -12.49 1.41 -2.39
N VAL A 78 -11.25 1.61 -1.94
CA VAL A 78 -10.95 2.05 -0.57
C VAL A 78 -11.46 3.47 -0.30
N ARG A 79 -11.30 4.39 -1.25
CA ARG A 79 -11.60 5.81 -1.06
C ARG A 79 -13.04 6.17 -1.34
N LYS A 80 -13.80 5.37 -2.09
CA LYS A 80 -15.21 5.65 -2.41
C LYS A 80 -16.18 4.59 -1.90
N GLY A 81 -15.71 3.40 -1.55
CA GLY A 81 -16.57 2.25 -1.29
C GLY A 81 -17.11 1.64 -2.58
N VAL A 82 -17.69 0.44 -2.47
CA VAL A 82 -18.32 -0.29 -3.58
C VAL A 82 -19.51 -1.08 -3.03
N ASN A 83 -20.74 -0.75 -3.44
CA ASN A 83 -21.95 -1.37 -2.88
C ASN A 83 -21.96 -1.29 -1.34
N PHE A 84 -21.89 -2.43 -0.67
CA PHE A 84 -21.84 -2.55 0.80
C PHE A 84 -20.44 -2.41 1.39
N MET A 85 -19.38 -2.36 0.56
CA MET A 85 -18.04 -2.05 1.03
C MET A 85 -17.98 -0.57 1.45
N PRO A 86 -17.67 -0.26 2.72
CA PRO A 86 -17.60 1.11 3.20
C PRO A 86 -16.41 1.85 2.58
N ARG A 87 -16.51 3.19 2.55
CA ARG A 87 -15.35 4.05 2.29
C ARG A 87 -14.46 4.15 3.53
N PHE A 88 -13.15 4.17 3.34
CA PHE A 88 -12.18 4.44 4.41
C PHE A 88 -11.64 5.86 4.33
N ARG A 89 -11.59 6.55 5.47
CA ARG A 89 -10.99 7.87 5.62
C ARG A 89 -9.47 7.76 5.65
N LYS A 90 -8.78 8.86 5.34
CA LYS A 90 -7.31 8.94 5.43
C LYS A 90 -6.78 8.80 6.85
N THR A 91 -7.63 9.05 7.85
CA THR A 91 -7.33 8.83 9.27
C THR A 91 -7.41 7.36 9.69
N GLU A 92 -8.08 6.52 8.90
CA GLU A 92 -8.20 5.07 9.13
C GLU A 92 -7.16 4.30 8.32
N ILE A 93 -7.07 4.63 7.03
CA ILE A 93 -6.06 4.10 6.09
C ILE A 93 -5.36 5.30 5.47
N SER A 94 -4.15 5.60 5.91
CA SER A 94 -3.37 6.72 5.38
C SER A 94 -3.02 6.53 3.90
N ASN A 95 -2.49 7.56 3.24
CA ASN A 95 -2.00 7.39 1.86
C ASN A 95 -0.82 6.40 1.80
N ALA A 96 0.04 6.41 2.82
CA ALA A 96 1.15 5.47 2.92
C ALA A 96 0.66 4.03 3.11
N ASP A 97 -0.32 3.81 3.99
CA ASP A 97 -0.88 2.46 4.20
C ASP A 97 -1.62 1.96 2.97
N LEU A 98 -2.36 2.83 2.26
CA LEU A 98 -3.02 2.44 1.02
C LEU A 98 -1.99 2.07 -0.07
N ALA A 99 -0.88 2.80 -0.16
CA ALA A 99 0.20 2.45 -1.08
C ALA A 99 0.84 1.10 -0.70
N ALA A 100 1.05 0.84 0.58
CA ALA A 100 1.58 -0.43 1.08
C ALA A 100 0.61 -1.61 0.83
N ILE A 101 -0.70 -1.44 1.08
CA ILE A 101 -1.73 -2.44 0.75
C ILE A 101 -1.75 -2.72 -0.76
N THR A 102 -1.68 -1.66 -1.58
CA THR A 102 -1.68 -1.78 -3.03
C THR A 102 -0.47 -2.56 -3.50
N ALA A 103 0.71 -2.25 -2.98
CA ALA A 103 1.93 -3.01 -3.21
C ALA A 103 1.71 -4.47 -2.82
N TYR A 104 1.31 -4.75 -1.58
CA TYR A 104 1.06 -6.11 -1.08
C TYR A 104 0.13 -6.94 -1.98
N LEU A 105 -1.00 -6.39 -2.41
CA LEU A 105 -1.97 -7.09 -3.26
C LEU A 105 -1.52 -7.31 -4.71
N MET A 106 -0.49 -6.60 -5.14
CA MET A 106 0.01 -6.64 -6.52
C MET A 106 1.41 -7.27 -6.63
N HIS A 107 1.99 -7.69 -5.51
CA HIS A 107 3.24 -8.43 -5.50
C HIS A 107 2.94 -9.93 -5.57
N GLU A 108 3.53 -10.59 -6.57
CA GLU A 108 3.58 -12.05 -6.69
C GLU A 108 4.66 -12.64 -5.77
#